data_AF-V8D207-F1
#
_entry.id   AF-V8D207-F1
#
_cell.length_a   1.000
_cell.length_b   1.000
_cell.length_c   1.000
_cell.angle_alpha   90.00
_cell.angle_beta   90.00
_cell.angle_gamma   90.00
#
_symmetry.space_group_name_H-M   'P 1'
#
loop_
_entity.id
_entity.type
_entity.pdbx_description
1 polymer ?
#
loop_
_entity_poly.entity_id
_entity_poly.type
_entity_poly.pdbx_seq_one_letter_code
_entity_poly.pdbx_strand_id
1 'polypeptide(L)'
;MIRRGRARLASDERGMVTVEAAIAIASIVAAVVMGVVGIVAVAAHVRCIDAAREAARIAAQGDSGRAEEVAAQVGPRGAQVQIRTEGDVVVARVSASVPLFPMLDVGADAVAAVEPEGAAP
;
A
#
# COMPACT_ATOMS: atom_id res chain seq x y z
N MET A 1 -11.14 -33.75 -52.72
CA MET A 1 -11.55 -33.32 -51.35
C MET A 1 -10.43 -33.27 -50.31
N ILE A 2 -9.34 -34.06 -50.42
CA ILE A 2 -8.28 -34.20 -49.40
C ILE A 2 -7.46 -32.91 -49.14
N ARG A 3 -7.25 -32.04 -50.15
CA ARG A 3 -6.51 -30.78 -50.00
C ARG A 3 -7.15 -29.77 -49.03
N ARG A 4 -8.49 -29.80 -48.86
CA ARG A 4 -9.21 -28.86 -47.97
C ARG A 4 -9.03 -29.17 -46.48
N GLY A 5 -8.78 -30.43 -46.10
CA GLY A 5 -8.56 -30.83 -44.71
C GLY A 5 -7.19 -30.39 -44.18
N ARG A 6 -6.14 -30.52 -45.00
CA ARG A 6 -4.77 -30.09 -44.66
C ARG A 6 -4.63 -28.58 -44.44
N ALA A 7 -5.36 -27.78 -45.23
CA ALA A 7 -5.33 -26.32 -45.08
C ALA A 7 -6.02 -25.84 -43.77
N ARG A 8 -7.03 -26.57 -43.29
CA ARG A 8 -7.68 -26.26 -42.00
C ARG A 8 -6.78 -26.59 -40.82
N LEU A 9 -6.17 -27.78 -40.78
CA LEU A 9 -5.23 -28.19 -39.73
C LEU A 9 -4.05 -27.19 -39.60
N ALA A 10 -3.44 -26.81 -40.72
CA ALA A 10 -2.31 -25.87 -40.72
C ALA A 10 -2.68 -24.42 -40.36
N SER A 11 -3.97 -24.05 -40.42
CA SER A 11 -4.47 -22.74 -39.97
C SER A 11 -4.85 -22.77 -38.49
N ASP A 12 -5.37 -23.91 -38.03
CA ASP A 12 -5.76 -24.14 -36.63
C ASP A 12 -4.54 -24.17 -35.71
N GLU A 13 -3.47 -24.85 -36.15
CA GLU A 13 -2.19 -24.90 -35.43
C GLU A 13 -1.48 -23.55 -35.38
N ARG A 14 -1.61 -22.74 -36.44
CA ARG A 14 -1.16 -21.34 -36.47
C ARG A 14 -1.98 -20.43 -35.54
N GLY A 15 -3.29 -20.63 -35.49
CA GLY A 15 -4.16 -19.95 -34.53
C GLY A 15 -3.79 -20.30 -33.09
N MET A 16 -3.58 -21.59 -32.82
CA MET A 16 -3.21 -22.11 -31.50
C MET A 16 -1.91 -21.50 -30.98
N VAL A 17 -0.83 -21.46 -31.78
CA VAL A 17 0.44 -20.82 -31.34
C VAL A 17 0.30 -19.32 -31.10
N THR A 18 -0.57 -18.62 -31.84
CA THR A 18 -0.82 -17.19 -31.57
C THR A 18 -1.61 -16.98 -30.29
N VAL A 19 -2.58 -17.86 -30.00
CA VAL A 19 -3.34 -17.84 -28.75
C VAL A 19 -2.42 -18.14 -27.57
N GLU A 20 -1.53 -19.12 -27.69
CA GLU A 20 -0.55 -19.45 -26.66
C GLU A 20 0.39 -18.27 -26.37
N ALA A 21 0.95 -17.65 -27.42
CA ALA A 21 1.79 -16.46 -27.28
C ALA A 21 1.02 -15.29 -26.63
N ALA A 22 -0.24 -15.08 -27.01
CA ALA A 22 -1.07 -14.04 -26.42
C ALA A 22 -1.34 -14.28 -24.93
N ILE A 23 -1.66 -15.52 -24.55
CA ILE A 23 -1.87 -15.90 -23.14
C ILE A 23 -0.57 -15.76 -22.35
N ALA A 24 0.57 -16.19 -22.92
CA ALA A 24 1.88 -16.04 -22.29
C ALA A 24 2.20 -14.56 -22.02
N ILE A 25 2.05 -13.69 -23.04
CA ILE A 25 2.27 -12.25 -22.89
C ILE A 25 1.30 -11.66 -21.86
N ALA A 26 0.01 -12.01 -21.92
CA ALA A 26 -0.99 -11.53 -20.96
C ALA A 26 -0.64 -11.93 -19.52
N SER A 27 -0.18 -13.17 -19.31
CA SER A 27 0.23 -13.66 -18.00
C SER A 27 1.47 -12.94 -17.46
N ILE A 28 2.46 -12.65 -18.31
CA ILE A 28 3.66 -11.89 -17.94
C ILE A 28 3.29 -10.46 -17.58
N VAL A 29 2.45 -9.80 -18.39
CA VAL A 29 1.98 -8.45 -18.11
C VAL A 29 1.22 -8.40 -16.78
N ALA A 30 0.32 -9.36 -16.53
CA ALA A 30 -0.39 -9.47 -15.26
C ALA A 30 0.56 -9.65 -14.07
N ALA A 31 1.58 -10.51 -14.20
CA ALA A 31 2.58 -10.73 -13.15
C ALA A 31 3.40 -9.45 -12.87
N VAL A 32 3.82 -8.72 -13.91
CA VAL A 32 4.55 -7.46 -13.76
C VAL A 32 3.68 -6.40 -13.08
N VAL A 33 2.43 -6.24 -13.51
CA VAL A 33 1.47 -5.32 -12.88
C VAL A 33 1.28 -5.66 -11.40
N MET A 34 1.09 -6.94 -11.07
CA MET A 34 0.96 -7.40 -9.69
C MET A 34 2.21 -7.09 -8.85
N GLY A 35 3.41 -7.27 -9.43
CA GLY A 35 4.67 -6.90 -8.78
C GLY A 35 4.77 -5.40 -8.50
N VAL A 36 4.43 -4.55 -9.46
CA VAL A 36 4.42 -3.09 -9.28
C VAL A 36 3.42 -2.67 -8.20
N VAL A 37 2.21 -3.23 -8.21
CA VAL A 37 1.20 -2.97 -7.17
C VAL A 37 1.73 -3.36 -5.79
N GLY A 38 2.37 -4.52 -5.67
CA GLY A 38 2.99 -4.95 -4.41
C GLY A 38 4.06 -3.98 -3.90
N ILE A 39 4.95 -3.52 -4.79
CA ILE A 39 6.00 -2.54 -4.42
C ILE A 39 5.37 -1.22 -3.96
N VAL A 40 4.36 -0.72 -4.67
CA VAL A 40 3.66 0.53 -4.30
C VAL A 40 2.95 0.37 -2.95
N ALA A 41 2.30 -0.76 -2.71
CA ALA A 41 1.63 -1.04 -1.43
C ALA A 41 2.63 -1.09 -0.26
N VAL A 42 3.77 -1.75 -0.43
CA VAL A 42 4.84 -1.78 0.58
C VAL A 42 5.40 -0.38 0.83
N ALA A 43 5.68 0.39 -0.22
CA ALA A 43 6.16 1.76 -0.09
C ALA A 43 5.17 2.65 0.67
N ALA A 44 3.87 2.53 0.38
CA ALA A 44 2.82 3.24 1.11
C ALA A 44 2.72 2.79 2.57
N HIS A 45 2.86 1.49 2.85
CA HIS A 45 2.86 0.96 4.21
C HIS A 45 4.05 1.47 5.03
N VAL A 46 5.27 1.48 4.47
CA VAL A 46 6.46 2.05 5.13
C VAL A 46 6.24 3.52 5.46
N ARG A 47 5.68 4.30 4.52
CA ARG A 47 5.34 5.71 4.79
C ARG A 47 4.28 5.88 5.89
N CYS A 48 3.33 4.95 6.01
CA CYS A 48 2.40 4.94 7.14
C CYS A 48 3.13 4.66 8.47
N ILE A 49 4.09 3.74 8.50
CA ILE A 49 4.89 3.44 9.70
C ILE A 49 5.68 4.69 10.13
N ASP A 50 6.36 5.33 9.19
CA ASP A 50 7.15 6.53 9.46
C ASP A 50 6.27 7.67 9.98
N ALA A 51 5.13 7.91 9.32
CA ALA A 51 4.17 8.93 9.73
C ALA A 51 3.55 8.65 11.12
N ALA A 52 3.14 7.40 11.38
CA ALA A 52 2.59 7.01 12.67
C ALA A 52 3.61 7.20 13.80
N ARG A 53 4.87 6.82 13.55
CA ARG A 53 5.94 6.95 14.55
C ARG A 53 6.24 8.41 14.89
N GLU A 54 6.23 9.28 13.90
CA GLU A 54 6.45 10.71 14.12
C GLU A 54 5.26 11.36 14.83
N ALA A 55 4.04 11.01 14.42
CA ALA A 55 2.80 11.45 15.06
C ALA A 55 2.74 11.05 16.53
N ALA A 56 3.04 9.79 16.85
CA ALA A 56 3.03 9.29 18.22
C ALA A 56 4.02 10.07 19.10
N ARG A 57 5.23 10.34 18.60
CA ARG A 57 6.24 11.13 19.34
C ARG A 57 5.81 12.56 19.60
N ILE A 58 5.27 13.25 18.59
CA ILE A 58 4.82 14.64 18.74
C ILE A 58 3.60 14.72 19.66
N ALA A 59 2.66 13.79 19.51
CA ALA A 59 1.47 13.76 20.35
C ALA A 59 1.78 13.35 21.80
N ALA A 60 2.81 12.52 22.04
CA ALA A 60 3.30 12.21 23.38
C ALA A 60 3.87 13.44 24.13
N GLN A 61 4.25 14.49 23.39
CA GLN A 61 4.67 15.79 23.94
C GLN A 61 3.46 16.73 24.19
N GLY A 62 2.23 16.27 23.96
CA GLY A 62 1.00 17.03 24.17
C GLY A 62 0.50 17.84 22.97
N ASP A 63 1.12 17.70 21.79
CA ASP A 63 0.78 18.50 20.61
C ASP A 63 0.12 17.66 19.51
N SER A 64 -1.11 17.21 19.75
CA SER A 64 -1.87 16.38 18.80
C SER A 64 -2.18 17.10 17.48
N GLY A 65 -2.37 18.42 17.52
CA GLY A 65 -2.67 19.22 16.31
C GLY A 65 -1.49 19.24 15.33
N ARG A 66 -0.28 19.50 15.84
CA ARG A 66 0.94 19.43 15.02
C ARG A 66 1.27 17.99 14.61
N ALA A 67 0.96 17.01 15.46
CA ALA A 67 1.15 15.60 15.12
C ALA A 67 0.33 15.19 13.89
N GLU A 68 -0.92 15.60 13.79
CA GLU A 68 -1.76 15.34 12.62
C GLU A 68 -1.22 16.02 11.35
N GLU A 69 -0.79 17.28 11.45
CA GLU A 69 -0.24 18.03 10.31
C GLU A 69 1.05 17.36 9.78
N VAL A 70 1.97 17.01 10.68
CA VAL A 70 3.24 16.35 10.32
C VAL A 70 2.97 14.96 9.73
N ALA A 71 2.06 14.18 10.33
CA ALA A 71 1.68 12.88 9.81
C ALA A 71 1.09 12.97 8.40
N ALA A 72 0.27 13.98 8.12
CA ALA A 72 -0.29 14.21 6.79
C ALA A 72 0.77 14.63 5.75
N GLN A 73 1.83 15.32 6.17
CA GLN A 73 2.95 15.68 5.28
C GLN A 73 3.87 14.50 4.97
N VAL A 74 4.18 13.67 5.98
CA VAL A 74 5.07 12.50 5.84
C VAL A 74 4.36 11.33 5.15
N GLY A 75 3.09 11.12 5.52
CA GLY A 75 2.28 9.98 5.09
C GLY A 75 1.85 10.02 3.62
N PRO A 76 1.23 8.93 3.13
CA PRO A 76 0.67 8.88 1.78
C PRO A 76 -0.37 10.00 1.55
N ARG A 77 -0.56 10.41 0.29
CA ARG A 77 -1.60 11.39 -0.05
C ARG A 77 -2.98 10.83 0.31
N GLY A 78 -3.79 11.64 0.98
CA GLY A 78 -5.13 11.23 1.43
C GLY A 78 -5.11 10.27 2.62
N ALA A 79 -3.99 10.16 3.33
CA ALA A 79 -3.92 9.36 4.55
C ALA A 79 -4.86 9.91 5.63
N GLN A 80 -5.54 9.00 6.32
CA GLN A 80 -6.30 9.29 7.52
C GLN A 80 -5.40 9.08 8.73
N VAL A 81 -5.39 10.06 9.63
CA VAL A 81 -4.59 10.03 10.87
C VAL A 81 -5.57 9.98 12.04
N GLN A 82 -5.33 9.08 12.97
CA GLN A 82 -6.10 8.95 14.21
C GLN A 82 -5.12 8.87 15.37
N ILE A 83 -5.26 9.77 16.34
CA ILE A 83 -4.41 9.81 17.53
C ILE A 83 -5.30 9.58 18.74
N ARG A 84 -4.88 8.67 19.62
CA ARG A 84 -5.58 8.38 20.86
C ARG A 84 -4.58 8.23 22.01
N THR A 85 -4.93 8.79 23.16
CA THR A 85 -4.14 8.63 24.38
C THR A 85 -4.78 7.53 25.22
N GLU A 86 -3.98 6.54 25.58
CA GLU A 86 -4.36 5.37 26.38
C GLU A 86 -3.48 5.33 27.63
N GLY A 87 -3.95 5.94 28.72
CA GLY A 87 -3.19 6.01 29.97
C GLY A 87 -1.91 6.83 29.82
N ASP A 88 -0.76 6.18 29.95
CA ASP A 88 0.58 6.76 29.87
C ASP A 88 1.21 6.65 28.48
N VAL A 89 0.46 6.19 27.48
CA VAL A 89 0.93 6.10 26.09
C VAL A 89 -0.01 6.81 25.12
N VAL A 90 0.54 7.27 24.00
CA VAL A 90 -0.19 7.76 22.84
C VAL A 90 -0.04 6.75 21.71
N VAL A 91 -1.16 6.38 21.09
CA VAL A 91 -1.23 5.53 19.92
C VAL A 91 -1.65 6.38 18.71
N ALA A 92 -0.79 6.42 17.70
CA ALA A 92 -1.09 7.05 16.42
C ALA A 92 -1.30 5.97 15.35
N ARG A 93 -2.41 6.06 14.64
CA ARG A 93 -2.78 5.21 13.50
C ARG A 93 -2.79 6.05 12.24
N VAL A 94 -2.10 5.57 11.21
CA VAL A 94 -2.12 6.19 9.87
C VAL A 94 -2.55 5.15 8.86
N SER A 95 -3.57 5.45 8.06
CA SER A 95 -4.06 4.57 6.99
C SER A 95 -4.25 5.32 5.68
N ALA A 96 -4.06 4.62 4.56
CA ALA A 96 -4.25 5.16 3.23
C ALA A 96 -4.70 4.08 2.25
N SER A 97 -5.55 4.46 1.30
CA SER A 97 -5.97 3.58 0.21
C SER A 97 -4.92 3.55 -0.89
N VAL A 98 -4.65 2.36 -1.45
CA VAL A 98 -3.65 2.21 -2.52
C VAL A 98 -4.24 2.70 -3.86
N PRO A 99 -3.55 3.60 -4.58
CA PRO A 99 -4.01 4.05 -5.90
C PRO A 99 -4.24 2.87 -6.85
N LEU A 100 -5.32 2.90 -7.62
CA LEU A 100 -5.78 1.85 -8.55
C LEU A 100 -6.39 0.59 -7.88
N PHE A 101 -6.30 0.44 -6.56
CA PHE A 101 -6.93 -0.65 -5.81
C PHE A 101 -7.71 -0.09 -4.61
N PRO A 102 -8.87 0.54 -4.82
CA PRO A 102 -9.64 1.19 -3.76
C PRO A 102 -10.20 0.22 -2.71
N MET A 103 -10.12 -1.10 -2.94
CA MET A 103 -10.45 -2.13 -1.95
C MET A 103 -9.26 -2.52 -1.06
N LEU A 104 -8.06 -1.96 -1.30
CA LEU A 104 -6.85 -2.29 -0.57
C LEU A 104 -6.36 -1.06 0.20
N ASP A 105 -6.58 -1.12 1.52
CA ASP A 105 -6.07 -0.13 2.46
C ASP A 105 -4.79 -0.65 3.11
N VAL A 106 -3.80 0.23 3.23
CA VAL A 106 -2.59 0.01 4.02
C VAL A 106 -2.59 0.95 5.21
N GLY A 107 -2.24 0.43 6.38
CA GLY A 107 -2.14 1.24 7.58
C GLY A 107 -1.08 0.72 8.54
N ALA A 108 -0.66 1.57 9.46
CA ALA A 108 0.27 1.24 10.51
C ALA A 108 -0.10 1.98 11.79
N ASP A 109 0.24 1.35 12.91
CA ASP A 109 0.09 1.91 14.25
C ASP A 109 1.48 2.12 14.87
N ALA A 110 1.64 3.20 15.62
CA ALA A 110 2.82 3.43 16.45
C ALA A 110 2.39 3.93 17.83
N VAL A 111 3.22 3.62 18.82
CA VAL A 111 2.96 3.94 20.23
C VAL A 111 4.16 4.69 20.81
N ALA A 112 3.91 5.72 21.61
CA ALA A 112 4.93 6.46 22.35
C ALA A 112 4.45 6.74 23.79
N ALA A 113 5.34 6.64 24.78
CA ALA A 113 5.01 7.01 26.15
C ALA A 113 4.88 8.53 26.28
N VAL A 114 3.87 8.99 27.01
CA VAL A 114 3.67 10.40 27.36
C VAL A 114 4.85 10.85 28.21
N GLU A 115 5.43 12.01 27.89
CA GLU A 115 6.50 12.58 28.71
C GLU A 115 5.92 12.93 30.09
N PRO A 116 6.47 12.39 31.20
CA PRO A 116 6.03 12.79 32.53
C PRO A 116 6.34 14.28 32.70
N GLU A 117 5.33 15.09 33.02
CA GLU A 117 5.55 16.49 33.39
C GLU A 117 6.58 16.50 34.51
N GLY A 118 7.72 17.14 34.24
CA GLY A 118 8.95 16.92 35.00
C GLY A 118 8.70 16.86 36.50
N ALA A 119 9.13 15.76 37.13
CA ALA A 119 9.30 15.71 38.56
C ALA A 119 10.24 16.86 38.96
N ALA A 120 9.65 17.96 39.42
CA ALA A 120 10.39 19.04 40.05
C ALA A 120 11.00 18.48 41.34
N PRO A 121 12.31 18.67 41.59
CA PRO A 121 12.89 18.43 42.91
C PRO A 121 12.37 19.42 43.94
#